data_AF-A0A7N0RBQ0-F1
#
_entry.id   AF-A0A7N0RBQ0-F1
#
_cell.length_a   1.000
_cell.length_b   1.000
_cell.length_c   1.000
_cell.angle_alpha   90.00
_cell.angle_beta   90.00
_cell.angle_gamma   90.00
#
_symmetry.space_group_name_H-M   'P 1'
#
loop_
_entity.id
_entity.type
_entity.pdbx_description
1 polymer ?
#
loop_
_entity_poly.entity_id
_entity_poly.type
_entity_poly.pdbx_seq_one_letter_code
_entity_poly.pdbx_strand_id
1 'polypeptide(L)'
;MDRMRPLLNVIFPLLIISALSLSLLAHPILVVLSNEDLKDAVEDDAPASDGEWDDLGAFDMKPDYEFDPGSWTPFFDDDDDRQTSETPNSIYYSALSKMIASVSAGDPRAADEASSHIEAAALAGNPHAQSVLGFLYSTGLMRARDGAKALLE
;
A
#
# COMPACT_ATOMS: atom_id res chain seq x y z
N MET A 1 20.35 4.75 -49.08
CA MET A 1 19.34 5.18 -48.09
C MET A 1 17.95 5.45 -48.69
N ASP A 2 17.70 5.19 -49.99
CA ASP A 2 16.42 5.56 -50.63
C ASP A 2 15.28 4.53 -50.53
N ARG A 3 15.57 3.28 -50.12
CA ARG A 3 14.53 2.23 -50.02
C ARG A 3 13.66 2.28 -48.76
N MET A 4 14.05 3.04 -47.73
CA MET A 4 13.31 3.12 -46.45
C MET A 4 12.25 4.24 -46.41
N ARG A 5 12.35 5.23 -47.31
CA ARG A 5 11.41 6.34 -47.42
C ARG A 5 9.96 5.91 -47.71
N PRO A 6 9.66 4.96 -48.62
CA PRO A 6 8.27 4.54 -48.85
C PRO A 6 7.70 3.76 -47.66
N LEU A 7 8.55 3.02 -46.94
CA LEU A 7 8.14 2.23 -45.77
C LEU A 7 7.76 3.13 -44.58
N LEU A 8 8.55 4.18 -44.35
CA LEU A 8 8.27 5.18 -43.31
C LEU A 8 6.97 5.95 -43.60
N ASN A 9 6.68 6.25 -44.86
CA ASN A 9 5.46 6.95 -45.27
C ASN A 9 4.17 6.14 -45.08
N VAL A 10 4.28 4.81 -44.96
CA VAL A 10 3.13 3.93 -44.68
C VAL A 10 3.01 3.62 -43.19
N ILE A 11 4.14 3.45 -42.49
CA ILE A 11 4.15 3.18 -41.05
C ILE A 11 3.62 4.38 -40.26
N PHE A 12 4.02 5.60 -40.63
CA PHE A 12 3.65 6.82 -39.90
C PHE A 12 2.12 7.05 -39.81
N PRO A 13 1.33 7.00 -40.90
CA PRO A 13 -0.13 7.14 -40.78
C PRO A 13 -0.77 5.97 -40.03
N LEU A 14 -0.22 4.76 -40.13
CA LEU A 14 -0.72 3.59 -39.41
C LEU A 14 -0.52 3.74 -37.89
N LEU A 15 0.61 4.32 -37.48
CA LEU A 15 0.90 4.67 -36.10
C LEU A 15 -0.05 5.76 -35.58
N ILE A 16 -0.34 6.78 -36.39
CA ILE A 16 -1.30 7.84 -36.04
C ILE A 16 -2.71 7.26 -35.86
N ILE A 17 -3.18 6.41 -36.79
CA ILE A 17 -4.52 5.78 -36.71
C ILE A 17 -4.62 4.88 -35.48
N SER A 18 -3.56 4.12 -35.17
CA SER A 18 -3.49 3.29 -33.97
C SER A 18 -3.56 4.14 -32.70
N ALA A 19 -2.78 5.21 -32.61
CA ALA A 19 -2.79 6.13 -31.46
C ALA A 19 -4.14 6.82 -31.27
N LEU A 20 -4.81 7.22 -32.37
CA LEU A 20 -6.15 7.83 -32.31
C LEU A 20 -7.19 6.85 -31.75
N SER A 21 -7.10 5.57 -32.15
CA SER A 21 -8.01 4.51 -31.73
C SER A 21 -7.88 4.22 -30.23
N LEU A 22 -6.66 4.29 -29.68
CA LEU A 22 -6.42 4.21 -28.24
C LEU A 22 -7.01 5.42 -27.49
N SER A 23 -6.91 6.63 -28.05
CA SER A 23 -7.48 7.83 -27.45
C SER A 23 -9.01 7.83 -27.42
N LEU A 24 -9.66 7.20 -28.41
CA LEU A 24 -11.12 7.03 -28.46
C LEU A 24 -11.62 6.01 -27.43
N LEU A 25 -10.79 5.08 -26.96
CA LEU A 25 -11.18 4.12 -25.93
C LEU A 25 -11.08 4.71 -24.52
N ALA A 26 -10.27 5.75 -24.34
CA ALA A 26 -10.11 6.49 -23.10
C ALA A 26 -11.24 7.54 -22.93
N HIS A 27 -12.47 7.08 -22.73
CA HIS A 27 -13.55 7.98 -22.33
C HIS A 27 -13.34 8.37 -20.86
N PRO A 28 -13.21 9.66 -20.52
CA PRO A 28 -13.24 10.08 -19.13
C PRO A 28 -14.64 9.76 -18.58
N ILE A 29 -14.72 8.86 -17.60
CA ILE A 29 -15.97 8.57 -16.90
C ILE A 29 -16.26 9.77 -16.01
N LEU A 30 -17.16 10.64 -16.48
CA LEU A 30 -17.68 11.77 -15.71
C LEU A 30 -18.74 11.24 -14.75
N VAL A 31 -18.36 10.95 -13.51
CA VAL A 31 -19.32 10.60 -12.45
C VAL A 31 -19.97 11.90 -11.98
N VAL A 32 -21.19 12.15 -12.44
CA VAL A 32 -22.02 13.28 -11.98
C VAL A 32 -22.77 12.81 -10.74
N LEU A 33 -22.24 13.15 -9.56
CA LEU A 33 -22.95 12.95 -8.30
C LEU A 33 -24.00 14.05 -8.16
N SER A 34 -25.28 13.67 -8.15
CA SER A 34 -26.37 14.60 -7.89
C SER A 34 -26.67 14.64 -6.39
N ASN A 35 -27.20 15.77 -5.88
CA ASN A 35 -27.64 15.87 -4.48
C ASN A 35 -28.78 14.89 -4.13
N GLU A 36 -29.41 14.30 -5.15
CA GLU A 36 -30.49 13.32 -5.02
C GLU A 36 -29.92 11.93 -4.73
N ASP A 37 -28.73 11.59 -5.26
CA ASP A 37 -28.02 10.33 -4.94
C ASP A 37 -27.57 10.25 -3.47
N LEU A 38 -27.44 11.37 -2.77
CA LEU A 38 -27.05 11.41 -1.35
C LEU A 38 -28.22 11.21 -0.38
N LYS A 39 -29.48 11.33 -0.84
CA LYS A 39 -30.65 11.38 0.06
C LYS A 39 -31.21 10.01 0.42
N ASP A 40 -30.96 8.98 -0.38
CA ASP A 40 -31.45 7.63 -0.13
C ASP A 40 -30.72 6.90 1.01
N ALA A 41 -29.71 7.52 1.63
CA ALA A 41 -28.96 6.91 2.73
C ALA A 41 -29.52 7.19 4.13
N VAL A 42 -30.45 8.15 4.31
CA VAL A 42 -30.86 8.60 5.66
C VAL A 42 -32.36 8.89 5.77
N GLU A 43 -33.21 7.98 5.31
CA GLU A 43 -34.62 7.95 5.73
C GLU A 43 -35.03 6.49 6.04
N ASP A 44 -34.63 5.99 7.20
CA ASP A 44 -35.54 5.34 8.15
C ASP A 44 -34.77 4.85 9.40
N ASP A 45 -35.32 5.19 10.57
CA ASP A 45 -35.00 4.68 11.90
C ASP A 45 -33.57 4.90 12.44
N ALA A 46 -33.25 6.15 12.79
CA ALA A 46 -32.33 6.39 13.90
C ALA A 46 -33.08 6.11 15.22
N PRO A 47 -32.81 5.00 15.96
CA PRO A 47 -33.21 4.96 17.35
C PRO A 47 -32.54 6.13 18.06
N ALA A 48 -33.28 6.77 18.96
CA ALA A 48 -32.69 7.72 19.90
C ALA A 48 -31.40 7.09 20.45
N SER A 49 -30.28 7.81 20.29
CA SER A 49 -28.98 7.35 20.76
C SER A 49 -28.97 7.38 22.28
N ASP A 50 -29.53 6.33 22.86
CA ASP A 50 -29.57 6.08 24.28
C ASP A 50 -28.16 5.62 24.71
N GLY A 51 -27.33 6.57 25.13
CA GLY A 51 -26.36 6.38 26.22
C GLY A 51 -25.22 5.36 26.09
N GLU A 52 -24.97 4.72 24.95
CA GLU A 52 -23.87 3.72 24.85
C GLU A 52 -22.48 4.33 24.55
N TRP A 53 -22.42 5.63 24.26
CA TRP A 53 -21.14 6.36 24.13
C TRP A 53 -20.61 6.90 25.48
N ASP A 54 -21.40 6.85 26.55
CA ASP A 54 -21.01 7.36 27.88
C ASP A 54 -20.14 6.37 28.68
N ASP A 55 -20.07 5.10 28.25
CA ASP A 55 -19.29 4.02 28.89
C ASP A 55 -17.97 3.69 28.16
N LEU A 56 -17.57 4.54 27.20
CA LEU A 56 -16.19 4.55 26.72
C LEU A 56 -15.36 5.30 27.77
N GLY A 57 -14.98 4.56 28.79
CA GLY A 57 -14.29 5.05 29.99
C GLY A 57 -13.27 6.13 29.66
N ALA A 58 -13.43 7.28 30.34
CA ALA A 58 -12.59 8.47 30.28
C ALA A 58 -11.34 8.26 29.41
N PHE A 59 -11.47 8.52 28.11
CA PHE A 59 -10.32 8.62 27.24
C PHE A 59 -9.37 9.59 27.94
N ASP A 60 -8.20 9.10 28.32
CA ASP A 60 -7.10 9.96 28.72
C ASP A 60 -6.81 10.82 27.49
N MET A 61 -7.48 11.98 27.41
CA MET A 61 -7.36 12.89 26.29
C MET A 61 -5.94 13.44 26.38
N LYS A 62 -5.03 12.74 25.70
CA LYS A 62 -3.71 13.25 25.40
C LYS A 62 -3.89 14.64 24.79
N PRO A 63 -3.17 15.64 25.32
CA PRO A 63 -3.44 17.03 25.06
C PRO A 63 -3.30 17.36 23.56
N ASP A 64 -4.15 18.27 23.10
CA ASP A 64 -4.38 18.64 21.70
C ASP A 64 -3.11 19.03 20.90
N TYR A 65 -1.97 19.26 21.56
CA TYR A 65 -0.69 19.54 20.91
C TYR A 65 0.04 18.27 20.42
N GLU A 66 -0.36 17.09 20.86
CA GLU A 66 0.20 15.80 20.40
C GLU A 66 -0.41 15.36 19.05
N PHE A 67 -1.57 15.91 18.68
CA PHE A 67 -2.28 15.65 17.42
C PHE A 67 -2.17 16.82 16.42
N ASP A 68 -0.98 17.38 16.23
CA ASP A 68 -0.75 18.28 15.09
C ASP A 68 -0.83 17.45 13.78
N PRO A 69 -1.72 17.78 12.82
CA PRO A 69 -1.83 17.04 11.55
C PRO A 69 -0.56 17.09 10.70
N GLY A 70 0.42 17.94 11.04
CA GLY A 70 1.77 17.95 10.48
C GLY A 70 2.82 17.15 11.26
N SER A 71 2.50 16.71 12.48
CA SER A 71 3.36 15.91 13.36
C SER A 71 2.77 14.52 13.50
N TRP A 72 2.77 13.76 12.41
CA TRP A 72 2.72 12.30 12.53
C TRP A 72 4.01 11.89 13.24
N THR A 73 4.00 11.93 14.57
CA THR A 73 4.97 11.19 15.34
C THR A 73 4.79 9.73 14.94
N PRO A 74 5.86 9.01 14.59
CA PRO A 74 5.76 7.59 14.35
C PRO A 74 5.12 6.99 15.60
N PHE A 75 3.89 6.49 15.47
CA PHE A 75 3.09 5.88 16.54
C PHE A 75 3.68 4.53 17.01
N PHE A 76 4.97 4.29 16.75
CA PHE A 76 5.70 3.21 17.35
C PHE A 76 5.94 3.66 18.78
N ASP A 77 5.07 3.22 19.67
CA ASP A 77 5.25 3.40 21.10
C ASP A 77 6.67 2.90 21.44
N ASP A 78 7.57 3.85 21.73
CA ASP A 78 8.77 3.61 22.52
C ASP A 78 8.29 3.32 23.95
N ASP A 79 7.54 2.24 24.13
CA ASP A 79 7.27 1.68 25.43
C ASP A 79 8.61 1.17 25.95
N ASP A 80 9.18 2.00 26.83
CA ASP A 80 10.41 1.88 27.60
C ASP A 80 10.36 0.70 28.59
N ASP A 81 9.82 -0.45 28.17
CA ASP A 81 10.00 -1.72 28.85
C ASP A 81 11.19 -2.42 28.21
N ARG A 82 12.36 -2.12 28.81
CA ARG A 82 13.64 -2.83 28.67
C ARG A 82 13.51 -4.32 28.98
N GLN A 83 12.86 -5.07 28.10
CA GLN A 83 13.00 -6.50 27.97
C GLN A 83 13.43 -6.78 26.55
N THR A 84 14.74 -7.09 26.45
CA THR A 84 15.41 -7.81 25.37
C THR A 84 14.77 -9.18 25.15
N SER A 85 13.50 -9.18 24.79
CA SER A 85 12.85 -10.25 24.09
C SER A 85 12.95 -9.83 22.64
N GLU A 86 13.59 -10.62 21.79
CA GLU A 86 13.46 -10.46 20.34
C GLU A 86 11.97 -10.62 20.00
N THR A 87 11.20 -9.54 20.12
CA THR A 87 9.80 -9.56 19.76
C THR A 87 9.77 -9.79 18.25
N PRO A 88 8.85 -10.61 17.73
CA PRO A 88 8.69 -10.79 16.28
C PRO A 88 8.58 -9.47 15.52
N ASN A 89 8.16 -8.39 16.19
CA ASN A 89 8.12 -7.03 15.68
C ASN A 89 9.50 -6.39 15.49
N SER A 90 10.46 -6.60 16.41
CA SER A 90 11.83 -6.07 16.27
C SER A 90 12.57 -6.62 15.05
N ILE A 91 12.40 -7.92 14.77
CA ILE A 91 12.95 -8.58 13.58
C ILE A 91 12.31 -8.01 12.32
N TYR A 92 10.99 -7.80 12.33
CA TYR A 92 10.27 -7.18 11.22
C TYR A 92 10.77 -5.75 10.92
N TYR A 93 10.89 -4.87 11.91
CA TYR A 93 11.31 -3.49 11.67
C TYR A 93 12.77 -3.37 11.20
N SER A 94 13.67 -4.20 11.73
CA SER A 94 15.05 -4.24 11.25
C SER A 94 15.16 -4.78 9.82
N ALA A 95 14.36 -5.78 9.46
CA ALA A 95 14.27 -6.29 8.09
C ALA A 95 13.70 -5.24 7.13
N LEU A 96 12.63 -4.54 7.53
CA LEU A 96 11.97 -3.51 6.73
C LEU A 96 12.90 -2.31 6.48
N SER A 97 13.60 -1.84 7.50
CA SER A 97 14.56 -0.74 7.34
C SER A 97 15.72 -1.13 6.42
N LYS A 98 16.25 -2.35 6.54
CA LYS A 98 17.26 -2.89 5.63
C LYS A 98 16.74 -2.99 4.19
N MET A 99 15.48 -3.40 4.02
CA MET A 99 14.82 -3.47 2.73
C MET A 99 14.74 -2.09 2.07
N ILE A 100 14.26 -1.07 2.79
CA ILE A 100 14.17 0.31 2.28
C ILE A 100 15.57 0.86 1.93
N ALA A 101 16.56 0.61 2.78
CA ALA A 101 17.95 1.02 2.53
C ALA A 101 18.51 0.36 1.26
N SER A 102 18.25 -0.94 1.06
CA SER A 102 18.72 -1.67 -0.12
C SER A 102 18.10 -1.16 -1.42
N VAL A 103 16.82 -0.79 -1.41
CA VAL A 103 16.12 -0.18 -2.55
C VAL A 103 16.71 1.19 -2.85
N SER A 104 16.92 2.01 -1.82
CA SER A 104 17.50 3.34 -1.98
C SER A 104 18.93 3.27 -2.52
N ALA A 105 19.70 2.27 -2.11
CA ALA A 105 21.05 2.02 -2.60
C ALA A 105 21.09 1.36 -3.99
N GLY A 106 19.96 0.77 -4.44
CA GLY A 106 19.90 0.00 -5.67
C GLY A 106 20.70 -1.31 -5.62
N ASP A 107 20.90 -1.89 -4.43
CA ASP A 107 21.64 -3.15 -4.26
C ASP A 107 20.67 -4.35 -4.23
N PRO A 108 20.57 -5.14 -5.32
CA PRO A 108 19.65 -6.26 -5.38
C PRO A 108 20.02 -7.38 -4.41
N ARG A 109 21.30 -7.54 -4.05
CA ARG A 109 21.70 -8.59 -3.09
C ARG A 109 21.27 -8.26 -1.68
N ALA A 110 21.45 -7.00 -1.29
CA ALA A 110 20.96 -6.52 0.00
C ALA A 110 19.42 -6.57 0.09
N ALA A 111 18.73 -6.36 -1.04
CA ALA A 111 17.29 -6.48 -1.13
C ALA A 111 16.81 -7.94 -0.99
N ASP A 112 17.47 -8.88 -1.65
CA ASP A 112 17.18 -10.31 -1.52
C ASP A 112 17.39 -10.79 -0.06
N GLU A 113 18.49 -10.37 0.58
CA GLU A 113 18.77 -10.70 1.98
C GLU A 113 17.71 -10.12 2.92
N ALA A 114 17.31 -8.85 2.72
CA ALA A 114 16.26 -8.22 3.50
C ALA A 114 14.91 -8.95 3.33
N SER A 115 14.59 -9.39 2.11
CA SER A 115 13.38 -10.19 1.84
C SER A 115 13.40 -11.53 2.58
N SER A 116 14.58 -12.14 2.76
CA SER A 116 14.72 -13.36 3.55
C SER A 116 14.47 -13.14 5.03
N HIS A 117 14.83 -11.97 5.57
CA HIS A 117 14.52 -11.63 6.96
C HIS A 117 13.03 -11.35 7.18
N ILE A 118 12.35 -10.75 6.19
CA ILE A 118 10.89 -10.60 6.20
C ILE A 118 10.21 -11.98 6.18
N GLU A 119 10.69 -12.91 5.34
CA GLU A 119 10.18 -14.29 5.31
C GLU A 119 10.37 -15.00 6.66
N ALA A 120 11.52 -14.85 7.31
CA ALA A 120 11.74 -15.38 8.65
C ALA A 120 10.78 -14.77 9.69
N ALA A 121 10.52 -13.46 9.62
CA ALA A 121 9.55 -12.81 10.51
C ALA A 121 8.11 -13.26 10.25
N ALA A 122 7.74 -13.52 8.98
CA ALA A 122 6.44 -14.06 8.62
C ALA A 122 6.25 -15.49 9.16
N LEU A 123 7.27 -16.35 9.00
CA LEU A 123 7.29 -17.70 9.55
C LEU A 123 7.24 -17.73 11.09
N ALA A 124 7.74 -16.67 11.74
CA ALA A 124 7.63 -16.47 13.18
C ALA A 124 6.23 -16.02 13.63
N GLY A 125 5.28 -15.86 12.70
CA GLY A 125 3.90 -15.48 12.99
C GLY A 125 3.67 -13.97 13.09
N ASN A 126 4.55 -13.14 12.53
CA ASN A 126 4.31 -11.69 12.48
C ASN A 126 3.29 -11.35 11.38
N PRO A 127 2.09 -10.83 11.72
CA PRO A 127 1.04 -10.53 10.74
C PRO A 127 1.44 -9.42 9.75
N HIS A 128 2.28 -8.47 10.18
CA HIS A 128 2.79 -7.43 9.28
C HIS A 128 3.77 -8.01 8.27
N ALA A 129 4.64 -8.93 8.71
CA ALA A 129 5.59 -9.59 7.83
C ALA A 129 4.88 -10.49 6.80
N GLN A 130 3.81 -11.19 7.19
CA GLN A 130 2.97 -11.99 6.28
C GLN A 130 2.36 -11.13 5.16
N SER A 131 1.77 -9.98 5.52
CA SER A 131 1.22 -9.04 4.54
C SER A 131 2.28 -8.50 3.58
N VAL A 132 3.46 -8.11 4.11
CA VAL A 132 4.58 -7.65 3.27
C VAL A 132 5.06 -8.78 2.35
N LEU A 133 5.20 -10.00 2.85
CA LEU A 133 5.64 -11.15 2.06
C LEU A 133 4.65 -11.45 0.92
N GLY A 134 3.34 -11.40 1.20
CA GLY A 134 2.30 -11.53 0.18
C GLY A 134 2.39 -10.44 -0.89
N PHE A 135 2.66 -9.20 -0.48
CA PHE A 135 2.92 -8.09 -1.41
C PHE A 135 4.16 -8.34 -2.29
N LEU A 136 5.28 -8.80 -1.71
CA LEU A 136 6.50 -9.09 -2.48
C LEU A 136 6.27 -10.21 -3.52
N TYR A 137 5.57 -11.28 -3.14
CA TYR A 137 5.22 -12.37 -4.06
C TYR A 137 4.21 -11.96 -5.14
N SER A 138 3.24 -11.09 -4.83
CA SER A 138 2.24 -10.64 -5.81
C SER A 138 2.83 -9.66 -6.84
N THR A 139 3.75 -8.80 -6.41
CA THR A 139 4.39 -7.78 -7.26
C THR A 139 5.57 -8.33 -8.04
N GLY A 140 6.28 -9.32 -7.49
CA GLY A 140 7.55 -9.79 -8.03
C GLY A 140 8.72 -8.85 -7.72
N LEU A 141 8.56 -7.98 -6.70
CA LEU A 141 9.62 -7.09 -6.24
C LEU A 141 10.46 -7.84 -5.20
N MET A 142 11.77 -7.96 -5.40
CA MET A 142 12.73 -8.70 -4.54
C MET A 142 12.51 -10.21 -4.40
N ARG A 143 11.35 -10.72 -4.79
CA ARG A 143 11.05 -12.15 -4.88
C ARG A 143 10.48 -12.48 -6.24
N ALA A 144 10.68 -13.72 -6.68
CA ALA A 144 10.02 -14.22 -7.86
C ALA A 144 8.51 -14.18 -7.66
N ARG A 145 7.78 -13.65 -8.66
CA ARG A 145 6.33 -13.52 -8.60
C ARG A 145 5.67 -14.90 -8.47
N ASP A 146 4.83 -15.06 -7.46
CA ASP A 146 4.09 -16.30 -7.21
C ASP A 146 2.73 -15.97 -6.58
N GLY A 147 1.66 -16.11 -7.38
CA GLY A 147 0.31 -15.79 -6.93
C GLY A 147 -0.25 -16.78 -5.91
N ALA A 148 0.24 -18.02 -5.87
CA ALA A 148 -0.21 -19.00 -4.89
C ALA A 148 0.38 -18.69 -3.52
N LYS A 149 1.68 -18.37 -3.47
CA LYS A 149 2.35 -17.95 -2.23
C LYS A 149 1.84 -16.63 -1.70
N ALA A 150 1.47 -15.70 -2.58
CA ALA A 150 0.95 -14.40 -2.16
C ALA A 150 -0.38 -14.48 -1.38
N LEU A 151 -1.13 -15.58 -1.49
CA LEU A 151 -2.43 -15.79 -0.85
C LEU A 151 -2.37 -16.74 0.36
N LEU A 152 -1.22 -17.39 0.59
CA LEU A 152 -1.08 -18.47 1.57
C LEU A 152 -0.60 -17.98 2.95
N GLU A 153 -0.16 -16.73 3.05
CA GLU A 153 0.50 -16.14 4.22
C GLU A 153 -0.45 -15.31 5.10
#